data_AF-A0A7Y5CZ89-F1
#
_entry.id   AF-A0A7Y5CZ89-F1
#
_cell.length_a   1.000
_cell.length_b   1.000
_cell.length_c   1.000
_cell.angle_alpha   90.00
_cell.angle_beta   90.00
_cell.angle_gamma   90.00
#
_symmetry.space_group_name_H-M   'P 1'
#
loop_
_entity.id
_entity.type
_entity.pdbx_description
1 polymer ?
#
loop_
_entity_poly.entity_id
_entity_poly.type
_entity_poly.pdbx_seq_one_letter_code
_entity_poly.pdbx_strand_id
1 'polypeptide(L)'
;MKTIKSALLGFKKLDDSNPDVLLEQLREVLSQHQEILINRLLRDLPTYLDYRFNMKSTKAELDEIKDRLNYLKTKNVDLTIFDHVLQQVKTKTITQLTNEVFYTQIDAAIKVYEDEPTGNEL
;
A
#
# COMPACT_ATOMS: atom_id res chain seq x y z
N MET A 1 -20.59 14.22 7.03
CA MET A 1 -20.24 12.86 6.60
C MET A 1 -19.30 12.93 5.40
N LYS A 2 -18.31 12.04 5.33
CA LYS A 2 -17.37 11.92 4.20
C LYS A 2 -17.50 10.56 3.53
N THR A 3 -17.04 10.42 2.29
CA THR A 3 -17.06 9.14 1.56
C THR A 3 -15.76 8.93 0.80
N ILE A 4 -15.13 7.77 1.02
CA ILE A 4 -14.03 7.26 0.19
C ILE A 4 -14.60 6.33 -0.87
N LYS A 5 -14.22 6.57 -2.13
CA LYS A 5 -14.47 5.66 -3.25
C LYS A 5 -13.19 4.88 -3.54
N SER A 6 -13.20 3.59 -3.23
CA SER A 6 -12.07 2.69 -3.42
C SER A 6 -12.41 1.68 -4.50
N ALA A 7 -11.51 1.48 -5.47
CA ALA A 7 -11.69 0.45 -6.50
C ALA A 7 -11.71 -0.98 -5.92
N LEU A 8 -11.13 -1.18 -4.73
CA LEU A 8 -11.03 -2.49 -4.08
C LEU A 8 -12.08 -2.71 -2.99
N LEU A 9 -12.54 -1.65 -2.33
CA LEU A 9 -13.45 -1.71 -1.17
C LEU A 9 -14.85 -1.15 -1.47
N GLY A 10 -15.06 -0.56 -2.66
CA GLY A 10 -16.28 0.16 -2.99
C GLY A 10 -16.37 1.49 -2.23
N PHE A 11 -17.59 1.85 -1.80
CA PHE A 11 -17.87 3.10 -1.09
C PHE A 11 -17.77 2.89 0.42
N LYS A 12 -16.92 3.68 1.09
CA LYS A 12 -16.77 3.69 2.55
C LYS A 12 -17.17 5.06 3.09
N LYS A 13 -18.12 5.08 4.02
CA LYS A 13 -18.58 6.31 4.68
C LYS A 13 -17.77 6.54 5.94
N LEU A 14 -17.36 7.78 6.18
CA LEU A 14 -16.62 8.20 7.36
C LEU A 14 -17.44 9.27 8.10
N ASP A 15 -17.43 9.18 9.43
CA ASP A 15 -17.96 10.20 10.31
C ASP A 15 -16.95 11.36 10.40
N ASP A 16 -17.43 12.59 10.21
CA ASP A 16 -16.62 13.82 10.28
C ASP A 16 -17.07 14.74 11.41
N SER A 17 -17.89 14.25 12.34
CA SER A 17 -18.32 14.98 13.53
C SER A 17 -17.18 15.13 14.53
N ASN A 18 -16.24 14.17 14.54
CA ASN A 18 -15.02 14.20 15.34
C ASN A 18 -13.78 13.96 14.46
N PRO A 19 -12.80 14.89 14.43
CA PRO A 19 -11.58 14.74 13.66
C PRO A 19 -10.75 13.48 13.98
N ASP A 20 -10.68 13.08 15.25
CA ASP A 20 -9.90 11.90 15.66
C ASP A 20 -10.55 10.62 15.14
N VAL A 21 -11.88 10.53 15.25
CA VAL A 21 -12.67 9.41 14.70
C VAL A 21 -12.51 9.34 13.18
N LEU A 22 -12.55 10.48 12.49
CA LEU A 22 -12.33 10.55 11.04
C LEU A 22 -10.95 10.01 10.65
N LEU A 23 -9.91 10.35 11.40
CA LEU A 23 -8.54 9.90 11.16
C LEU A 23 -8.39 8.38 11.38
N GLU A 24 -8.98 7.85 12.44
CA GLU A 24 -8.97 6.41 12.72
C GLU A 24 -9.71 5.62 11.63
N GLN A 25 -10.90 6.07 11.24
CA GLN A 25 -11.67 5.43 10.18
C GLN A 25 -10.98 5.51 8.81
N LEU A 26 -10.32 6.65 8.52
CA LEU A 26 -9.53 6.78 7.30
C LEU A 26 -8.35 5.80 7.31
N ARG A 27 -7.63 5.69 8.44
CA ARG A 27 -6.52 4.74 8.59
C ARG A 27 -7.00 3.31 8.36
N GLU A 28 -8.15 2.92 8.92
CA GLU A 28 -8.73 1.60 8.72
C GLU A 28 -9.03 1.32 7.24
N VAL A 29 -9.66 2.26 6.53
CA VAL A 29 -9.98 2.12 5.10
C VAL A 29 -8.71 2.00 4.26
N LEU A 30 -7.69 2.80 4.55
CA LEU A 30 -6.40 2.75 3.86
C LEU A 30 -5.68 1.42 4.13
N SER A 31 -5.66 0.94 5.37
CA SER A 31 -5.09 -0.37 5.73
C SER A 31 -5.79 -1.52 5.01
N GLN A 32 -7.13 -1.54 4.99
CA GLN A 32 -7.90 -2.56 4.28
C GLN A 32 -7.64 -2.54 2.77
N HIS A 33 -7.50 -1.35 2.19
CA HIS A 33 -7.19 -1.22 0.76
C HIS A 33 -5.80 -1.78 0.45
N GLN A 34 -4.80 -1.38 1.25
CA GLN A 34 -3.42 -1.84 1.14
C GLN A 34 -3.32 -3.36 1.27
N GLU A 35 -4.02 -3.95 2.24
CA GLU A 35 -4.05 -5.39 2.42
C GLU A 35 -4.58 -6.12 1.19
N ILE A 36 -5.72 -5.70 0.64
CA ILE A 36 -6.28 -6.34 -0.56
C ILE A 36 -5.35 -6.17 -1.75
N LEU A 37 -4.75 -4.99 -1.90
CA LEU A 37 -3.84 -4.71 -3.00
C LEU A 37 -2.60 -5.62 -2.94
N ILE A 38 -1.96 -5.71 -1.77
CA ILE A 38 -0.79 -6.56 -1.55
C ILE A 38 -1.16 -8.03 -1.75
N ASN A 39 -2.29 -8.50 -1.21
CA ASN A 39 -2.74 -9.88 -1.39
C ASN A 39 -2.98 -10.23 -2.87
N ARG A 40 -3.44 -9.28 -3.69
CA ARG A 40 -3.57 -9.47 -5.14
C ARG A 40 -2.20 -9.53 -5.82
N LEU A 41 -1.30 -8.62 -5.45
CA LEU A 41 0.06 -8.56 -6.00
C LEU A 41 0.85 -9.83 -5.67
N LEU A 42 0.76 -10.34 -4.44
CA LEU A 42 1.44 -11.56 -4.02
C LEU A 42 1.07 -12.81 -4.86
N ARG A 43 -0.13 -12.84 -5.45
CA ARG A 43 -0.56 -13.96 -6.32
C ARG A 43 0.17 -13.99 -7.65
N ASP A 44 0.65 -12.84 -8.10
CA ASP A 44 1.31 -12.67 -9.41
C ASP A 44 2.56 -11.80 -9.28
N LEU A 45 3.27 -11.99 -8.16
CA LEU A 45 4.47 -11.21 -7.83
C LEU A 45 5.57 -11.34 -8.91
N PRO A 46 5.86 -12.53 -9.48
CA PRO A 46 6.88 -12.64 -10.52
C PRO A 46 6.59 -11.76 -11.74
N THR A 47 5.33 -11.72 -12.20
CA THR A 47 4.91 -10.88 -13.33
C THR A 47 5.01 -9.40 -12.98
N TYR A 48 4.65 -9.03 -11.74
CA TYR A 48 4.81 -7.65 -11.28
C TYR A 48 6.27 -7.21 -11.29
N LEU A 49 7.19 -8.06 -10.79
CA LEU A 49 8.61 -7.74 -10.71
C LEU A 49 9.26 -7.62 -12.10
N ASP A 50 8.92 -8.52 -13.02
CA ASP A 50 9.36 -8.45 -14.41
C ASP A 50 8.84 -7.18 -15.09
N TYR A 51 7.56 -6.86 -14.96
CA TYR A 51 6.98 -5.67 -15.58
C TYR A 51 7.49 -4.35 -14.98
N ARG A 52 7.58 -4.27 -13.65
CA ARG A 52 7.84 -3.01 -12.93
C ARG A 52 9.33 -2.71 -12.76
N PHE A 53 10.14 -3.75 -12.59
CA PHE A 53 11.58 -3.64 -12.31
C PHE A 53 12.46 -4.30 -13.38
N ASN A 54 11.87 -4.99 -14.37
CA ASN A 54 12.62 -5.80 -15.34
C ASN A 54 13.51 -6.84 -14.64
N MET A 55 13.02 -7.37 -13.51
CA MET A 55 13.75 -8.29 -12.64
C MET A 55 13.22 -9.72 -12.81
N LYS A 56 14.14 -10.66 -13.04
CA LYS A 56 13.86 -12.10 -12.93
C LYS A 56 14.35 -12.62 -11.59
N SER A 57 13.45 -12.71 -10.63
CA SER A 57 13.77 -13.12 -9.27
C SER A 57 13.83 -14.65 -9.15
N THR A 58 14.86 -15.12 -8.44
CA THR A 58 14.97 -16.48 -7.92
C THR A 58 13.94 -16.74 -6.82
N LYS A 59 13.79 -18.01 -6.44
CA LYS A 59 12.84 -18.39 -5.37
C LYS A 59 13.17 -17.72 -4.03
N ALA A 60 14.45 -17.61 -3.67
CA ALA A 60 14.87 -17.00 -2.42
C ALA A 60 14.52 -15.49 -2.36
N GLU A 61 14.81 -14.77 -3.44
CA GLU A 61 14.46 -13.34 -3.60
C GLU A 61 12.94 -13.14 -3.53
N LEU A 62 12.18 -14.02 -4.19
CA LEU A 62 10.72 -13.97 -4.14
C LEU A 62 10.18 -14.18 -2.73
N ASP A 63 10.74 -15.12 -1.97
CA ASP A 63 10.27 -15.41 -0.61
C ASP A 63 10.59 -14.24 0.33
N GLU A 64 11.75 -13.60 0.19
CA GLU A 64 12.09 -12.40 0.96
C GLU A 64 11.20 -11.20 0.62
N ILE A 65 10.96 -10.95 -0.67
CA ILE A 65 10.04 -9.88 -1.10
C ILE A 65 8.63 -10.13 -0.54
N LYS A 66 8.16 -11.39 -0.56
CA LYS A 66 6.87 -11.74 0.04
C LYS A 66 6.84 -11.42 1.53
N ASP A 67 7.90 -11.71 2.27
CA ASP A 67 7.98 -11.43 3.71
C ASP A 67 7.93 -9.92 3.99
N ARG A 68 8.65 -9.11 3.21
CA ARG A 68 8.59 -7.63 3.31
C ARG A 68 7.20 -7.10 2.98
N LEU A 69 6.56 -7.61 1.93
CA LEU A 69 5.20 -7.23 1.57
C LEU A 69 4.17 -7.68 2.62
N ASN A 70 4.36 -8.85 3.23
CA ASN A 70 3.53 -9.30 4.35
C ASN A 70 3.72 -8.42 5.59
N TYR A 71 4.94 -7.95 5.86
CA TYR A 71 5.20 -6.97 6.91
C TYR A 71 4.53 -5.62 6.62
N LEU A 72 4.63 -5.15 5.38
CA LEU A 72 3.96 -3.92 4.94
C LEU A 72 2.43 -4.03 5.05
N LYS A 73 1.87 -5.23 4.84
CA LYS A 73 0.44 -5.53 5.01
C LYS A 73 -0.01 -5.47 6.47
N THR A 74 0.81 -5.96 7.41
CA THR A 74 0.43 -6.03 8.84
C THR A 74 0.69 -4.74 9.61
N LYS A 75 1.56 -3.86 9.08
CA LYS A 75 1.82 -2.55 9.65
C LYS A 75 0.63 -1.62 9.40
N ASN A 76 0.18 -0.92 10.45
CA ASN A 76 -0.79 0.16 10.31
C ASN A 76 -0.26 1.22 9.34
N VAL A 77 -1.12 1.68 8.44
CA VAL A 77 -0.75 2.71 7.47
C VAL A 77 -0.40 4.03 8.17
N ASP A 78 0.72 4.60 7.76
CA ASP A 78 1.15 5.90 8.21
C ASP A 78 0.43 6.98 7.41
N LEU A 79 -0.46 7.73 8.07
CA LEU A 79 -1.25 8.77 7.42
C LEU A 79 -0.41 9.92 6.88
N THR A 80 0.84 10.09 7.33
CA THR A 80 1.75 11.10 6.77
C THR A 80 2.09 10.81 5.31
N ILE A 81 2.20 9.53 4.92
CA ILE A 81 2.41 9.10 3.53
C ILE A 81 1.17 9.39 2.68
N PHE A 82 -0.01 9.37 3.31
CA PHE A 82 -1.29 9.62 2.67
C PHE A 82 -1.81 11.04 2.91
N ASP A 83 -0.95 12.02 3.21
CA ASP A 83 -1.38 13.39 3.52
C ASP A 83 -2.27 13.97 2.41
N HIS A 84 -1.90 13.76 1.14
CA HIS A 84 -2.74 14.21 0.03
C HIS A 84 -4.17 13.63 0.07
N VAL A 85 -4.33 12.34 0.42
CA VAL A 85 -5.65 11.72 0.59
C VAL A 85 -6.37 12.33 1.79
N LEU A 86 -5.67 12.54 2.90
CA LEU A 86 -6.21 13.18 4.09
C LEU A 86 -6.73 14.60 3.80
N GLN A 87 -5.96 15.42 3.09
CA GLN A 87 -6.38 16.76 2.70
C GLN A 87 -7.62 16.73 1.79
N GLN A 88 -7.70 15.76 0.88
CA GLN A 88 -8.90 15.56 0.06
C GLN A 88 -10.12 15.17 0.90
N VAL A 89 -9.97 14.28 1.87
CA VAL A 89 -11.06 13.87 2.77
C VAL A 89 -11.56 15.06 3.61
N LYS A 90 -10.65 15.89 4.11
CA LYS A 90 -11.01 17.10 4.86
C LYS A 90 -11.81 18.09 4.01
N THR A 91 -11.38 18.31 2.76
CA THR A 91 -11.94 19.35 1.88
C THR A 91 -13.15 18.91 1.05
N LYS A 92 -13.23 17.64 0.67
CA LYS A 92 -14.26 17.11 -0.23
C LYS A 92 -15.22 16.20 0.51
N THR A 93 -16.50 16.18 0.12
CA THR A 93 -17.47 15.21 0.64
C THR A 93 -17.18 13.80 0.13
N ILE A 94 -16.67 13.71 -1.09
CA ILE A 94 -16.36 12.46 -1.78
C ILE A 94 -14.90 12.53 -2.25
N THR A 95 -14.11 11.54 -1.85
CA THR A 95 -12.71 11.40 -2.24
C THR A 95 -12.51 10.08 -2.99
N GLN A 96 -11.89 10.14 -4.17
CA GLN A 96 -11.51 8.96 -4.93
C GLN A 96 -10.14 8.49 -4.44
N LEU A 97 -10.07 7.23 -3.99
CA LEU A 97 -8.81 6.60 -3.60
C LEU A 97 -8.15 5.98 -4.83
N THR A 98 -6.96 6.46 -5.16
CA THR A 98 -6.13 5.95 -6.25
C THR A 98 -5.10 4.96 -5.73
N ASN A 99 -4.73 3.98 -6.55
CA ASN A 99 -3.77 2.95 -6.14
C ASN A 99 -2.31 3.44 -6.21
N GLU A 100 -2.04 4.58 -6.86
CA GLU A 100 -0.70 5.08 -7.14
C GLU A 100 0.18 5.20 -5.89
N VAL A 101 -0.33 5.85 -4.83
CA VAL A 101 0.41 6.03 -3.57
C VAL A 101 0.73 4.69 -2.87
N PHE A 102 -0.12 3.68 -3.06
CA PHE A 102 0.13 2.35 -2.51
C PHE A 102 1.22 1.62 -3.29
N TYR A 103 1.18 1.70 -4.63
CA TYR A 103 2.23 1.13 -5.47
C TYR A 103 3.58 1.80 -5.23
N THR A 104 3.64 3.10 -4.96
CA THR A 104 4.89 3.78 -4.57
C THR A 104 5.49 3.20 -3.29
N GLN A 105 4.67 2.88 -2.28
CA GLN A 105 5.15 2.25 -1.05
C GLN A 105 5.60 0.81 -1.27
N ILE A 106 4.83 0.05 -2.05
CA ILE A 106 5.18 -1.32 -2.44
C ILE A 106 6.53 -1.32 -3.17
N ASP A 107 6.71 -0.41 -4.12
CA ASP A 107 7.94 -0.29 -4.89
C ASP A 107 9.12 0.08 -3.99
N ALA A 108 8.93 1.00 -3.06
CA ALA A 108 9.97 1.35 -2.08
C ALA A 108 10.37 0.16 -1.20
N ALA A 109 9.40 -0.66 -0.77
CA ALA A 109 9.68 -1.86 0.02
C ALA A 109 10.46 -2.93 -0.78
N ILE A 110 10.25 -2.98 -2.09
CA ILE A 110 10.95 -3.89 -3.01
C ILE A 110 12.35 -3.36 -3.34
N LYS A 111 12.50 -2.07 -3.68
CA LYS A 111 13.78 -1.47 -4.10
C LYS A 111 14.90 -1.53 -3.06
N VAL A 112 14.58 -1.55 -1.77
CA VAL A 112 15.59 -1.76 -0.73
C VAL A 112 16.35 -3.09 -0.92
N TYR A 113 15.83 -4.01 -1.73
CA TYR A 113 16.52 -5.24 -2.14
C TYR A 113 17.59 -5.04 -3.23
N GLU A 114 17.49 -4.00 -4.08
CA GLU A 114 18.43 -3.77 -5.18
C GLU A 114 19.78 -3.20 -4.70
N ASP A 115 19.79 -2.49 -3.57
CA ASP A 115 20.99 -1.82 -3.01
C ASP A 115 21.77 -2.67 -1.99
N GLU A 116 21.27 -3.85 -1.60
CA GLU A 116 22.05 -4.78 -0.79
C GLU A 116 22.98 -5.59 -1.70
N PRO A 117 24.32 -5.40 -1.66
CA PRO A 117 25.21 -6.26 -2.40
C PRO A 117 25.01 -7.67 -1.87
N THR A 118 24.60 -8.58 -2.74
CA THR A 118 24.67 -10.02 -2.48
C THR A 118 26.12 -10.37 -2.22
N GLY A 119 26.54 -10.27 -0.96
CA GLY A 119 27.85 -10.62 -0.46
C GLY A 119 28.01 -12.13 -0.50
N ASN A 120 28.18 -12.67 -1.71
CA ASN A 120 28.94 -13.89 -1.90
C ASN A 120 30.42 -13.50 -1.89
N GLU A 121 30.97 -13.27 -0.69
CA GLU A 121 32.40 -13.47 -0.46
C GLU A 121 32.61 -14.90 0.05
N LEU A 122 33.08 -15.73 -0.91
CA LEU A 122 33.93 -16.92 -0.82
C LEU A 122 33.68 -17.97 0.28
#